data_AF-A0A2R9UI57-F1
#
_entry.id   AF-A0A2R9UI57-F1
#
_cell.length_a   1.000
_cell.length_b   1.000
_cell.length_c   1.000
_cell.angle_alpha   90.00
_cell.angle_beta   90.00
_cell.angle_gamma   90.00
#
_symmetry.space_group_name_H-M   'P 1'
#
loop_
_entity.id
_entity.type
_entity.pdbx_description
1 polymer ?
#
loop_
_entity_poly.entity_id
_entity_poly.type
_entity_poly.pdbx_seq_one_letter_code
_entity_poly.pdbx_strand_id
1 'polypeptide(L)'
;MVAEYESGATTPSLCQTYGLSKTGILRLLRDEGVVLRRQPLTSDQVELAKKMYESGQPIAAIATRLDTSYNNVRQRLIKEGVQLRPRGGSLAS
;
A
#
# COMPACT_ATOMS: atom_id res chain seq x y z
N MET A 1 12.57 -4.99 18.75
CA MET A 1 11.79 -5.24 17.51
C MET A 1 10.75 -4.15 17.23
N VAL A 2 9.79 -3.89 18.13
CA VAL A 2 8.75 -2.84 17.94
C VAL A 2 9.36 -1.46 17.71
N ALA A 3 10.20 -0.98 18.64
CA ALA A 3 10.83 0.34 18.53
C ALA A 3 11.69 0.49 17.24
N GLU A 4 12.36 -0.57 16.79
CA GLU A 4 13.10 -0.55 15.52
C GLU A 4 12.17 -0.49 14.30
N TYR A 5 11.08 -1.24 14.34
CA TYR A 5 10.06 -1.18 13.29
C TYR A 5 9.45 0.22 13.20
N GLU A 6 9.12 0.83 14.34
CA GLU A 6 8.59 2.19 14.43
C GLU A 6 9.59 3.24 13.98
N SER A 7 10.88 3.08 14.29
CA SER A 7 11.95 4.02 13.90
C SER A 7 12.33 3.95 12.42
N GLY A 8 11.91 2.92 11.68
CA GLY A 8 12.21 2.84 10.25
C GLY A 8 12.54 1.45 9.74
N ALA A 9 12.93 0.51 10.60
CA ALA A 9 13.40 -0.80 10.18
C ALA A 9 12.37 -1.53 9.34
N THR A 10 12.85 -2.15 8.27
CA THR A 10 12.01 -2.90 7.35
C THR A 10 11.79 -4.31 7.88
N THR A 11 10.67 -4.95 7.52
CA THR A 11 10.47 -6.37 7.89
C THR A 11 11.61 -7.28 7.44
N PRO A 12 12.20 -7.13 6.23
CA PRO A 12 13.39 -7.90 5.84
C PRO A 12 14.62 -7.68 6.74
N SER A 13 14.93 -6.43 7.13
CA SER A 13 16.05 -6.18 8.04
C SER A 13 15.80 -6.79 9.42
N LEU A 14 14.56 -6.70 9.92
CA LEU A 14 14.18 -7.37 11.17
C LEU A 14 14.26 -8.91 11.06
N CYS A 15 13.87 -9.51 9.93
CA CYS A 15 14.05 -10.94 9.72
C CYS A 15 15.52 -11.36 9.84
N GLN A 16 16.43 -10.56 9.26
CA GLN A 16 17.86 -10.84 9.32
C GLN A 16 18.43 -10.66 10.73
N THR A 17 18.07 -9.56 11.42
CA THR A 17 18.54 -9.27 12.78
C THR A 17 18.07 -10.32 13.79
N TYR A 18 16.82 -10.77 13.68
CA TYR A 18 16.19 -11.66 14.67
C TYR A 18 16.18 -13.14 14.24
N GLY A 19 16.63 -13.48 13.03
CA GLY A 19 16.61 -14.85 12.51
C GLY A 19 15.20 -15.42 12.30
N LEU A 20 14.18 -14.56 12.18
CA LEU A 20 12.79 -14.95 12.09
C LEU A 20 12.24 -14.87 10.67
N SER A 21 11.26 -15.71 10.38
CA SER A 21 10.49 -15.58 9.14
C SER A 21 9.69 -14.28 9.12
N LYS A 22 9.41 -13.77 7.92
CA LYS A 22 8.58 -12.58 7.73
C LYS A 22 7.22 -12.70 8.43
N THR A 23 6.59 -13.86 8.33
CA THR A 23 5.32 -14.14 9.02
C THR A 23 5.48 -14.09 10.54
N GLY A 24 6.58 -14.60 11.07
CA GLY A 24 6.93 -14.51 12.49
C GLY A 24 7.08 -13.06 12.96
N ILE A 25 7.86 -12.25 12.25
CA ILE A 25 8.00 -10.81 12.54
C ILE A 25 6.64 -10.11 12.53
N LEU A 26 5.83 -10.29 11.48
CA LEU A 26 4.53 -9.63 11.38
C LEU A 26 3.54 -10.08 12.46
N ARG A 27 3.61 -11.36 12.89
CA ARG A 27 2.81 -11.87 13.99
C ARG A 27 3.21 -11.21 15.31
N LEU A 28 4.51 -11.17 15.62
CA LEU A 28 5.02 -10.55 16.84
C LEU A 28 4.67 -9.06 16.89
N LEU A 29 4.88 -8.32 15.80
CA LEU A 29 4.48 -6.92 15.73
C LEU A 29 2.98 -6.73 15.99
N ARG A 30 2.12 -7.61 15.49
CA ARG A 30 0.67 -7.55 15.73
C ARG A 30 0.30 -7.88 17.18
N ASP A 31 0.95 -8.89 17.76
CA ASP A 31 0.72 -9.32 19.14
C ASP A 31 1.05 -8.17 20.12
N GLU A 32 2.10 -7.43 19.82
CA GLU A 32 2.52 -6.21 20.51
C GLU A 32 1.67 -4.96 20.17
N GLY A 33 0.57 -5.13 19.43
CA GLY A 33 -0.36 -4.03 19.10
C GLY A 33 0.13 -3.05 18.03
N VAL A 34 1.24 -3.33 17.34
CA VAL A 34 1.80 -2.43 16.31
C VAL A 34 0.92 -2.44 15.07
N VAL A 35 0.53 -1.23 14.63
CA VAL A 35 -0.13 -1.03 13.34
C VAL A 35 0.90 -1.21 12.21
N LEU A 36 0.76 -2.29 11.44
CA LEU A 36 1.67 -2.58 10.34
C LEU A 36 1.59 -1.51 9.25
N ARG A 37 2.74 -0.97 8.82
CA ARG A 37 2.87 0.09 7.80
C ARG A 37 2.26 -0.23 6.44
N ARG A 38 2.13 -1.51 6.07
CA ARG A 38 1.56 -1.94 4.79
C ARG A 38 0.22 -2.60 5.04
N GLN A 39 -0.82 -1.79 5.19
CA GLN A 39 -2.19 -2.28 5.22
C GLN A 39 -2.81 -2.26 3.81
N PRO A 40 -3.69 -3.24 3.50
CA PRO A 40 -4.62 -3.07 2.40
C PRO A 40 -5.45 -1.80 2.63
N LEU A 41 -5.85 -1.12 1.55
CA LEU A 41 -6.82 -0.03 1.67
C LEU A 41 -8.11 -0.53 2.33
N THR A 42 -8.58 0.22 3.34
CA THR A 42 -9.86 -0.02 3.99
C THR A 42 -11.00 0.16 2.98
N SER A 43 -12.17 -0.41 3.24
CA SER A 43 -13.32 -0.28 2.33
C SER A 43 -13.66 1.19 2.02
N ASP A 44 -13.58 2.08 3.01
CA ASP A 44 -13.80 3.53 2.83
C ASP A 44 -12.75 4.17 1.93
N GLN A 45 -11.47 3.81 2.11
CA GLN A 45 -10.39 4.30 1.27
C GLN A 45 -10.52 3.79 -0.17
N VAL A 46 -11.04 2.58 -0.36
CA VAL A 46 -11.32 2.01 -1.67
C VAL A 46 -12.43 2.79 -2.37
N GLU A 47 -13.53 3.06 -1.67
CA GLU A 47 -14.64 3.83 -2.22
C GLU A 47 -14.20 5.25 -2.59
N LEU A 48 -13.40 5.88 -1.71
CA LEU A 48 -12.80 7.19 -1.98
C LEU A 48 -11.86 7.14 -3.19
N ALA A 49 -11.00 6.12 -3.29
CA ALA A 49 -10.11 5.93 -4.45
C ALA A 49 -10.90 5.80 -5.75
N LYS A 50 -12.03 5.06 -5.74
CA LYS A 50 -12.92 4.92 -6.90
C LYS A 50 -13.49 6.27 -7.32
N LYS A 51 -14.10 7.00 -6.38
CA LYS A 51 -14.68 8.33 -6.65
C LYS A 51 -13.67 9.31 -7.24
N MET A 52 -12.46 9.35 -6.67
CA MET A 52 -11.37 10.21 -7.16
C MET A 52 -10.89 9.81 -8.56
N TYR A 53 -10.82 8.51 -8.83
CA TYR A 53 -10.43 8.00 -10.14
C TYR A 53 -11.47 8.30 -11.22
N GLU A 54 -12.75 8.09 -10.90
CA GLU A 54 -13.90 8.40 -11.74
C GLU A 54 -13.99 9.90 -12.04
N SER A 55 -13.67 10.75 -11.06
CA SER A 55 -13.56 12.21 -11.25
C SER A 55 -12.32 12.64 -12.06
N GLY A 56 -11.52 11.69 -12.55
CA GLY A 56 -10.38 11.94 -13.43
C GLY A 56 -9.05 12.20 -12.75
N GLN A 57 -8.93 11.99 -11.43
CA GLN A 57 -7.64 12.11 -10.79
C GLN A 57 -6.68 10.97 -11.19
N PRO A 58 -5.40 11.25 -11.41
CA PRO A 58 -4.42 10.21 -11.68
C PRO A 58 -4.20 9.34 -10.44
N ILE A 59 -3.96 8.04 -10.65
CA ILE A 59 -3.68 7.08 -9.56
C ILE A 59 -2.54 7.55 -8.65
N ALA A 60 -1.55 8.27 -9.18
CA ALA A 60 -0.47 8.85 -8.39
C ALA A 60 -0.97 9.87 -7.35
N ALA A 61 -1.88 10.78 -7.74
CA ALA A 61 -2.47 11.74 -6.81
C ALA A 61 -3.33 11.06 -5.74
N ILE A 62 -4.07 10.01 -6.13
CA ILE A 62 -4.87 9.19 -5.22
C ILE A 62 -3.96 8.49 -4.21
N ALA A 63 -2.86 7.91 -4.66
CA ALA A 63 -1.88 7.23 -3.82
C ALA A 63 -1.28 8.17 -2.77
N THR A 64 -0.86 9.38 -3.18
CA THR A 64 -0.38 10.41 -2.25
C THR A 64 -1.46 10.82 -1.24
N ARG A 65 -2.70 11.00 -1.69
CA ARG A 65 -3.81 11.41 -0.81
C ARG A 65 -4.20 10.34 0.22
N LEU A 66 -4.07 9.06 -0.14
CA LEU A 66 -4.37 7.93 0.74
C LEU A 66 -3.14 7.41 1.50
N ASP A 67 -2.01 8.13 1.43
CA ASP A 67 -0.71 7.73 2.01
C ASP A 67 -0.35 6.27 1.71
N THR A 68 -0.47 5.90 0.43
CA THR A 68 -0.22 4.53 -0.03
C THR A 68 0.59 4.51 -1.31
N SER A 69 0.99 3.32 -1.75
CA SER A 69 1.72 3.16 -3.00
C SER A 69 0.78 3.19 -4.21
N TYR A 70 1.28 3.70 -5.35
CA TYR A 70 0.62 3.65 -6.66
C TYR A 70 0.11 2.24 -6.99
N ASN A 71 0.93 1.22 -6.75
CA ASN A 71 0.57 -0.16 -7.07
C ASN A 71 -0.55 -0.69 -6.18
N ASN A 72 -0.62 -0.28 -4.90
CA ASN A 72 -1.72 -0.67 -4.01
C ASN A 72 -3.05 -0.11 -4.53
N VAL A 73 -3.11 1.19 -4.84
CA VAL A 73 -4.31 1.80 -5.46
C VAL A 73 -4.66 1.11 -6.78
N ARG A 74 -3.69 0.92 -7.68
CA ARG A 74 -3.91 0.28 -8.98
C ARG A 74 -4.49 -1.12 -8.85
N GLN A 75 -3.86 -1.98 -8.06
CA GLN A 75 -4.32 -3.36 -7.84
C GLN A 75 -5.71 -3.39 -7.22
N ARG A 76 -5.98 -2.46 -6.30
CA ARG A 76 -7.28 -2.37 -5.64
C ARG A 76 -8.37 -1.93 -6.61
N LEU A 77 -8.15 -0.89 -7.42
CA LEU A 77 -9.09 -0.47 -8.46
C LEU A 77 -9.39 -1.61 -9.45
N ILE A 78 -8.38 -2.35 -9.89
CA ILE A 78 -8.57 -3.54 -10.76
C ILE A 78 -9.44 -4.59 -10.07
N LYS A 79 -9.16 -4.89 -8.78
CA LYS A 79 -9.93 -5.86 -8.00
C LYS A 79 -11.40 -5.44 -7.82
N GLU A 80 -11.67 -4.14 -7.73
CA GLU A 80 -13.02 -3.58 -7.67
C GLU A 80 -13.70 -3.46 -9.05
N GLY A 81 -13.08 -3.99 -10.11
CA GLY A 81 -13.63 -3.99 -11.47
C GLY A 81 -13.51 -2.66 -12.21
N VAL A 82 -12.74 -1.70 -11.70
CA VAL A 82 -12.53 -0.41 -12.36
C VAL A 82 -11.65 -0.60 -13.60
N GLN A 83 -12.19 -0.23 -14.77
CA GLN A 83 -11.45 -0.21 -16.02
C GLN A 83 -10.43 0.94 -15.99
N LEU A 84 -9.15 0.58 -15.97
CA LEU A 84 -8.09 1.58 -15.93
C LEU A 84 -7.93 2.23 -17.31
N ARG A 85 -7.90 3.55 -17.33
CA ARG A 85 -7.50 4.37 -18.47
C ARG A 85 -6.17 3.86 -19.01
N PRO A 86 -6.04 3.69 -20.34
CA PRO A 86 -4.75 3.38 -20.95
C PRO A 86 -3.74 4.44 -20.53
N ARG A 87 -2.56 3.99 -20.09
CA ARG A 87 -1.46 4.93 -19.85
C ARG A 87 -1.20 5.61 -21.19
N GLY A 88 -1.22 6.94 -21.21
CA GLY A 88 -1.01 7.72 -22.42
C GLY A 88 0.16 7.11 -23.19
N GLY A 89 -0.16 6.54 -24.35
CA GLY A 89 0.85 6.03 -25.25
C GLY A 89 1.80 7.17 -25.53
N SER A 90 3.10 6.89 -25.44
CA SER A 90 4.11 7.76 -26.02
C SER A 90 3.78 7.94 -27.50
N LEU A 91 3.10 9.03 -27.85
CA LEU A 91 3.19 9.62 -29.18
C LEU A 91 4.52 10.37 -29.18
N ALA A 92 5.60 9.64 -29.44
CA ALA A 92 6.81 10.26 -29.96
C ALA A 92 6.50 10.64 -31.41
N SER A 93 6.43 11.95 -31.64
CA SER A 93 6.46 12.59 -32.95
C SER A 93 7.73 12.25 -33.72
#